data_AF-A0A2G6YUS8-F1
#
_entry.id   AF-A0A2G6YUS8-F1
#
_cell.length_a   1.000
_cell.length_b   1.000
_cell.length_c   1.000
_cell.angle_alpha   90.00
_cell.angle_beta   90.00
_cell.angle_gamma   90.00
#
_symmetry.space_group_name_H-M   'P 1'
#
loop_
_entity.id
_entity.type
_entity.pdbx_description
1 polymer ?
#
loop_
_entity_poly.entity_id
_entity_poly.type
_entity_poly.pdbx_seq_one_letter_code
_entity_poly.pdbx_strand_id
1 'polypeptide(L)' 'MDAVFTPNLDKLRNIVQSFGAHSFTATQVATEYEGSAASSESIKTFEELLARHAAVLGIQPVPGNHAVWLAA' A
#
# COMPACT_ATOMS: atom_id res chain seq x y z
N MET A 1 -15.20 -19.02 -8.18
CA MET A 1 -13.73 -19.00 -8.38
C MET A 1 -13.26 -17.72 -7.74
N ASP A 2 -12.98 -17.76 -6.43
CA ASP A 2 -12.27 -16.68 -5.74
C ASP A 2 -10.89 -16.58 -6.38
N ALA A 3 -10.74 -15.65 -7.32
CA ALA A 3 -9.42 -15.18 -7.67
C ALA A 3 -8.88 -14.55 -6.39
N VAL A 4 -8.17 -15.35 -5.59
CA VAL A 4 -7.40 -14.85 -4.47
C VAL A 4 -6.49 -13.81 -5.09
N PHE A 5 -6.83 -12.54 -4.90
CA PHE A 5 -5.94 -11.44 -5.22
C PHE A 5 -4.77 -11.68 -4.27
N THR A 6 -3.73 -12.37 -4.77
CA THR A 6 -2.44 -12.48 -4.12
C THR A 6 -1.63 -11.31 -4.63
N PRO A 7 -1.69 -10.14 -3.97
CA PRO A 7 -0.88 -9.02 -4.34
C PRO A 7 0.58 -9.44 -4.23
N ASN A 8 1.33 -9.14 -5.29
CA ASN A 8 2.74 -9.36 -5.35
C ASN A 8 3.43 -8.40 -4.38
N LEU A 9 3.75 -8.92 -3.19
CA LEU A 9 4.39 -8.15 -2.11
C LEU A 9 5.72 -7.55 -2.55
N ASP A 10 6.48 -8.17 -3.47
CA ASP A 10 7.70 -7.59 -4.00
C ASP A 10 7.43 -6.33 -4.83
N LYS A 11 6.36 -6.34 -5.65
CA LYS A 11 5.94 -5.15 -6.40
C LYS A 11 5.45 -4.06 -5.46
N LEU A 12 4.64 -4.43 -4.45
CA LEU A 12 4.17 -3.51 -3.41
C LEU A 12 5.35 -2.85 -2.68
N ARG A 13 6.33 -3.66 -2.26
CA ARG A 13 7.56 -3.16 -1.62
C ARG A 13 8.32 -2.21 -2.54
N ASN A 14 8.46 -2.53 -3.82
CA ASN A 14 9.15 -1.65 -4.77
C ASN A 14 8.45 -0.29 -4.90
N ILE A 15 7.12 -0.29 -4.99
CA ILE A 15 6.30 0.93 -5.04
C ILE A 15 6.46 1.73 -3.75
N VAL A 16 6.27 1.09 -2.60
CA VAL A 16 6.45 1.68 -1.26
C VAL A 16 7.84 2.30 -1.09
N GLN A 17 8.89 1.58 -1.50
CA GLN A 17 10.27 2.05 -1.44
C GLN A 17 10.52 3.18 -2.44
N SER A 18 9.82 3.21 -3.57
CA SER A 18 9.88 4.32 -4.54
C SER A 18 9.31 5.62 -3.97
N PHE A 19 8.38 5.57 -3.01
CA PHE A 19 7.93 6.76 -2.30
C PHE A 19 9.00 7.30 -1.34
N GLY A 20 9.91 6.45 -0.84
CA GLY A 20 11.02 6.85 0.00
C GLY A 20 10.57 7.65 1.23
N ALA A 21 11.16 8.84 1.42
CA ALA A 21 10.82 9.73 2.53
C ALA A 21 9.48 10.49 2.35
N HIS A 22 8.79 10.32 1.22
CA HIS A 22 7.49 10.94 1.00
C HIS A 22 6.37 10.11 1.63
N SER A 23 5.41 10.80 2.23
CA SER A 23 4.18 10.19 2.71
C SER A 23 3.29 9.78 1.53
N PHE A 24 2.73 8.58 1.61
CA PHE A 24 1.86 8.01 0.60
C PHE A 24 0.59 7.44 1.21
N THR A 25 -0.39 7.14 0.38
CA THR A 25 -1.68 6.59 0.80
C THR A 25 -1.94 5.25 0.13
N ALA A 26 -2.82 4.43 0.72
CA ALA A 26 -3.26 3.18 0.09
C ALA A 26 -3.82 3.43 -1.33
N THR A 27 -4.49 4.57 -1.56
CA THR A 27 -4.97 4.97 -2.88
C THR A 27 -3.85 5.16 -3.90
N GLN A 28 -2.77 5.85 -3.53
CA GLN A 28 -1.61 6.03 -4.41
C GLN A 28 -0.92 4.71 -4.68
N VAL A 29 -0.68 3.91 -3.64
CA VAL A 29 -0.05 2.59 -3.77
C VAL A 29 -0.89 1.67 -4.65
N ALA A 30 -2.20 1.62 -4.45
CA ALA A 30 -3.09 0.80 -5.27
C ALA A 30 -3.13 1.29 -6.72
N THR A 31 -3.17 2.60 -6.95
CA THR A 31 -3.16 3.19 -8.31
C THR A 31 -1.86 2.86 -9.05
N GLU A 32 -0.71 3.00 -8.38
CA GLU A 32 0.61 2.63 -8.93
C GLU A 32 0.73 1.11 -9.14
N TYR A 33 0.12 0.33 -8.25
CA TYR A 33 0.15 -1.12 -8.34
C TYR A 33 -0.70 -1.64 -9.50
N GLU A 34 -1.91 -1.13 -9.66
CA GLU A 34 -2.81 -1.49 -10.77
C GLU A 34 -2.38 -0.82 -12.09
N GLY A 35 -1.62 0.28 -12.03
CA GLY A 35 -1.25 1.10 -13.19
C GLY A 35 -2.45 1.87 -13.76
N SER A 36 -3.52 2.00 -12.98
CA SER A 36 -4.79 2.63 -13.34
C SER A 36 -5.53 3.01 -12.05
N ALA A 37 -6.58 3.84 -12.16
CA ALA A 37 -7.35 4.28 -11.00
C ALA A 37 -7.90 3.07 -10.21
N ALA A 38 -7.39 2.89 -8.99
CA ALA A 38 -7.78 1.77 -8.15
C ALA A 38 -9.23 1.92 -7.67
N SER A 39 -9.96 0.80 -7.65
CA SER A 39 -11.33 0.76 -7.14
C SER A 39 -11.34 0.90 -5.60
N SER A 40 -12.44 1.39 -5.02
CA SER A 40 -12.55 1.53 -3.56
C SER A 40 -12.34 0.22 -2.80
N GLU A 41 -12.71 -0.92 -3.40
CA GLU A 41 -12.44 -2.26 -2.86
C GLU A 41 -10.95 -2.60 -2.87
N SER A 42 -10.24 -2.30 -3.96
CA SER A 42 -8.78 -2.42 -4.06
C SER A 42 -8.12 -1.55 -2.98
N ILE A 43 -8.52 -0.30 -2.84
CA ILE A 43 -7.93 0.64 -1.86
C ILE A 43 -8.05 0.08 -0.44
N LYS A 44 -9.21 -0.45 -0.04
CA LYS A 44 -9.39 -1.09 1.28
C LYS A 44 -8.49 -2.30 1.45
N THR A 45 -8.42 -3.16 0.44
CA THR A 45 -7.56 -4.35 0.45
C THR A 45 -6.10 -3.96 0.64
N PHE A 46 -5.63 -2.94 -0.08
CA PHE A 46 -4.27 -2.41 0.05
C PHE A 46 -4.03 -1.75 1.41
N GLU A 47 -5.00 -1.04 1.97
CA GLU A 47 -4.90 -0.49 3.32
C GLU A 47 -4.70 -1.58 4.37
N GLU A 48 -5.48 -2.67 4.32
CA GLU A 48 -5.32 -3.82 5.20
C GLU A 48 -3.98 -4.53 5.00
N LEU A 49 -3.50 -4.64 3.76
CA LEU A 49 -2.20 -5.24 3.45
C LEU A 49 -1.04 -4.38 3.94
N LEU A 50 -1.09 -3.07 3.73
CA LEU A 50 -0.10 -2.13 4.22
C LEU A 50 -0.04 -2.19 5.74
N ALA A 51 -1.19 -2.21 6.43
CA ALA A 51 -1.24 -2.36 7.88
C ALA A 51 -0.70 -3.72 8.35
N ARG A 52 -1.10 -4.81 7.71
CA ARG A 52 -0.68 -6.17 8.08
C ARG A 52 0.79 -6.44 7.80
N HIS A 53 1.34 -5.87 6.73
CA HIS A 53 2.72 -6.05 6.32
C HIS A 53 3.60 -4.82 6.63
N ALA A 54 3.13 -3.88 7.46
CA ALA A 54 3.84 -2.65 7.76
C ALA A 54 5.28 -2.90 8.22
N ALA A 55 5.44 -3.85 9.14
CA ALA A 55 6.75 -4.26 9.66
C ALA A 55 7.65 -4.91 8.60
N VAL A 56 7.08 -5.62 7.62
CA VAL A 56 7.83 -6.30 6.54
C VAL A 56 8.24 -5.31 5.45
N LEU A 57 7.38 -4.33 5.18
CA LEU A 57 7.62 -3.28 4.19
C LEU A 57 8.49 -2.16 4.74
N GLY A 58 8.73 -2.14 6.06
CA GLY A 58 9.44 -1.06 6.74
C GLY A 58 8.67 0.25 6.62
N ILE A 59 7.35 0.22 6.84
CA ILE A 59 6.50 1.40 6.80
C ILE A 59 5.81 1.62 8.13
N GLN A 60 5.47 2.88 8.40
CA GLN A 60 4.75 3.27 9.60
C GLN A 60 3.59 4.20 9.23
N PRO A 61 2.42 4.03 9.88
CA PRO A 61 1.32 4.97 9.71
C PRO A 61 1.72 6.33 10.32
N VAL A 62 1.37 7.41 9.64
CA VAL A 62 1.68 8.76 10.11
C VAL A 62 0.82 9.10 11.32
N PRO A 63 1.41 9.58 12.43
CA PRO A 63 0.63 10.00 13.59
C PRO A 63 -0.36 11.10 13.21
N GLY A 64 -1.65 10.87 13.50
CA GLY A 64 -2.74 11.78 13.17
C GLY A 64 -3.45 11.49 11.85
N ASN A 65 -2.95 10.57 11.01
CA ASN A 65 -3.68 10.15 9.81
C ASN A 65 -3.41 8.68 9.44
N HIS A 66 -4.30 7.77 9.88
CA HIS A 66 -4.14 6.33 9.68
C HIS A 66 -4.20 5.87 8.20
N ALA A 67 -4.68 6.74 7.31
CA ALA A 67 -4.71 6.50 5.87
C ALA A 67 -3.39 6.86 5.16
N VAL A 68 -2.43 7.46 5.88
CA VAL A 68 -1.15 7.91 5.35
C VAL A 68 -0.03 7.09 5.98
N TRP A 69 0.89 6.63 5.14
CA TRP A 69 2.03 5.80 5.49
C TRP A 69 3.32 6.52 5.11
N LEU A 70 4.39 6.25 5.85
CA LEU A 70 5.76 6.66 5.57
C LEU A 70 6.62 5.42 5.48
N ALA A 71 7.58 5.39 4.55
CA ALA A 71 8.67 4.43 4.65
C ALA A 71 9.61 4.86 5.80
N ALA A 72 9.97 3.89 6.64
CA ALA A 72 10.87 4.04 7.77
C ALA A 72 12.34 3.91 7.35
#